data_AF-A0A356AVY9-F1
#
_entry.id   AF-A0A356AVY9-F1
#
_cell.length_a   1.000
_cell.length_b   1.000
_cell.length_c   1.000
_cell.angle_alpha   90.00
_cell.angle_beta   90.00
_cell.angle_gamma   90.00
#
_symmetry.space_group_name_H-M   'P 1'
#
loop_
_entity.id
_entity.type
_entity.pdbx_description
1 polymer ?
#
loop_
_entity_poly.entity_id
_entity_poly.type
_entity_poly.pdbx_seq_one_letter_code
_entity_poly.pdbx_strand_id
1 'polypeptide(L)'
;MMRNKKSICCAILFIWILSSVITLIPSTVKADHPILPNGMEKVCENDQFVLYLDMETTLFSVLEKESGRLLFSTPEDYKDDSIANKRFKDIMSSNILVTYVNDGGEKTICSAGNAVEFGQFEITILEDGFQIEYFISENIIDELAIPLVMPYSYIHERLLPRLTVDEGYELLQNYVILSVKDDIIKNYVKRHRIKMYPFIVEEDIYVFIPTRRSALNREIIKGLLEKAEVTPDEIIALNSKYYDHTSVEKNPYFHLTLEVSIDGYGLNAKVDMSKIEYDSFNAELKSITLLPYFGAAGPDAQGYILLPDGSGSLMRFGEGKEAFTPITLPVYGGHETGTNTETPPGRQPVSLGAFGIAYDNTGFAAVIRDGDAVSVIEAGLGGVSTGYNYVCTQFTYNDYYMLVNPMNLIKNPRTGKNPYQGAASVLYMFLDTTQVDYSGIAQRVRRYFEDTGMLSDMTADTVAPLSLDIVGAVPVTKKFMGITYKSYEALTSFRETEEIINKLHQMGVDSINVRLLGWTKGGFLQRYPTNFKPNKNLGGKKDFQKLIKTANHLNINLYPDISMTKIHTNIVTALFNGIFDLKGSPKAIYRYNHVTQGADGNYPGYYLLRPIKWSDFLGNATKKI
;
A
#
# COMPACT_ATOMS: atom_id res chain seq x y z
N MET A 1 50.44 -74.15 11.48
CA MET A 1 50.40 -75.24 10.49
C MET A 1 49.03 -75.22 9.81
N MET A 2 49.03 -74.76 8.56
CA MET A 2 48.08 -74.97 7.44
C MET A 2 46.55 -75.18 7.65
N ARG A 3 45.83 -74.31 6.92
CA ARG A 3 44.64 -74.53 6.03
C ARG A 3 43.29 -74.90 6.67
N ASN A 4 42.25 -74.03 6.69
CA ASN A 4 41.51 -73.27 5.65
C ASN A 4 40.23 -73.99 5.16
N LYS A 5 39.06 -73.35 5.36
CA LYS A 5 37.84 -73.25 4.51
C LYS A 5 36.64 -72.93 5.41
N LYS A 6 36.17 -71.67 5.49
CA LYS A 6 35.24 -70.95 4.57
C LYS A 6 33.85 -71.59 4.45
N SER A 7 32.84 -70.75 4.74
CA SER A 7 31.40 -70.83 4.41
C SER A 7 30.44 -71.42 5.44
N ILE A 8 30.31 -70.80 6.62
CA ILE A 8 29.08 -70.81 7.43
C ILE A 8 28.98 -69.45 8.13
N CYS A 9 28.33 -68.46 7.50
CA CYS A 9 27.87 -67.24 8.20
C CYS A 9 26.80 -66.42 7.46
N CYS A 10 26.32 -66.82 6.27
CA CYS A 10 25.32 -66.03 5.51
C CYS A 10 23.91 -66.64 5.47
N ALA A 11 23.57 -67.65 6.27
CA ALA A 11 22.28 -68.35 6.16
C ALA A 11 21.31 -68.13 7.34
N ILE A 12 21.67 -67.34 8.36
CA ILE A 12 20.79 -67.12 9.54
C ILE A 12 20.39 -65.63 9.71
N LEU A 13 20.94 -64.70 8.91
CA LEU A 13 20.54 -63.28 8.96
C LEU A 13 19.40 -62.90 8.01
N PHE A 14 18.87 -63.84 7.21
CA PHE A 14 17.90 -63.53 6.14
C PHE A 14 16.44 -63.91 6.45
N ILE A 15 16.14 -64.40 7.66
CA ILE A 15 14.77 -64.82 8.06
C ILE A 15 14.19 -63.95 9.20
N TRP A 16 14.87 -62.86 9.58
CA TRP A 16 14.37 -61.91 10.60
C TRP A 16 14.17 -60.47 10.11
N ILE A 17 14.15 -60.23 8.78
CA ILE A 17 13.88 -58.91 8.18
C ILE A 17 12.55 -58.90 7.38
N LEU A 18 11.75 -59.99 7.43
CA LEU A 18 10.51 -60.13 6.65
C LEU A 18 9.22 -60.24 7.47
N SER A 19 9.20 -59.70 8.69
CA SER A 19 7.96 -59.63 9.51
C SER A 19 7.75 -58.29 10.23
N SER A 20 8.31 -57.21 9.73
CA SER A 20 8.03 -55.85 10.21
C SER A 20 7.88 -54.85 9.07
N VAL A 21 7.23 -55.28 7.98
CA VAL A 21 6.49 -54.35 7.14
C VAL A 21 5.15 -54.14 7.83
N ILE A 22 5.16 -53.28 8.85
CA ILE A 22 3.93 -52.58 9.22
C ILE A 22 3.61 -51.77 7.98
N THR A 23 2.67 -52.27 7.17
CA THR A 23 1.90 -51.43 6.27
C THR A 23 1.33 -50.32 7.14
N LEU A 24 2.02 -49.18 7.20
CA LEU A 24 1.37 -47.90 7.39
C LEU A 24 0.42 -47.78 6.19
N ILE A 25 -0.78 -48.30 6.36
CA ILE A 25 -1.94 -47.76 5.68
C ILE A 25 -1.87 -46.29 6.07
N PRO A 26 -1.64 -45.33 5.14
CA PRO A 26 -1.87 -43.95 5.48
C PRO A 26 -3.30 -43.91 5.97
N SER A 27 -3.48 -43.67 7.26
CA SER A 27 -4.79 -43.35 7.79
C SER A 27 -5.23 -42.16 6.98
N THR A 28 -6.10 -42.40 5.99
CA THR A 28 -6.97 -41.40 5.42
C THR A 28 -7.84 -40.96 6.60
N VAL A 29 -7.26 -40.09 7.42
CA VAL A 29 -8.06 -39.10 8.13
C VAL A 29 -8.81 -38.45 6.97
N LYS A 30 -10.08 -38.82 6.81
CA LYS A 30 -11.04 -37.93 6.18
C LYS A 30 -10.82 -36.63 6.94
N ALA A 31 -10.12 -35.68 6.33
CA ALA A 31 -10.25 -34.31 6.74
C ALA A 31 -11.76 -34.08 6.66
N ASP A 32 -12.42 -33.96 7.81
CA ASP A 32 -13.76 -33.40 7.85
C ASP A 32 -13.63 -32.12 7.02
N HIS A 33 -14.38 -32.04 5.92
CA HIS A 33 -14.35 -30.85 5.09
C HIS A 33 -14.57 -29.68 6.03
N PRO A 34 -13.65 -28.69 6.06
CA PRO A 34 -13.76 -27.59 6.99
C PRO A 34 -15.15 -26.99 6.84
N ILE A 35 -15.80 -26.71 7.97
CA ILE A 35 -17.15 -26.15 7.99
C ILE A 35 -17.07 -24.83 7.23
N LEU A 36 -17.59 -24.80 6.01
CA LEU A 36 -17.69 -23.57 5.25
C LEU A 36 -18.63 -22.65 6.02
N PRO A 37 -18.28 -21.36 6.19
CA PRO A 37 -19.21 -20.38 6.73
C PRO A 37 -20.52 -20.43 5.95
N ASN A 38 -21.65 -20.40 6.66
CA ASN A 38 -22.98 -20.42 6.05
C ASN A 38 -23.08 -19.33 4.97
N GLY A 39 -23.49 -19.70 3.75
CA GLY A 39 -23.72 -18.76 2.64
C GLY A 39 -22.63 -18.72 1.56
N MET A 40 -21.46 -19.33 1.79
CA MET A 40 -20.41 -19.41 0.77
C MET A 40 -20.64 -20.55 -0.23
N GLU A 41 -20.51 -20.25 -1.52
CA GLU A 41 -20.58 -21.21 -2.63
C GLU A 41 -19.21 -21.36 -3.31
N LYS A 42 -18.90 -22.57 -3.81
CA LYS A 42 -17.68 -22.79 -4.60
C LYS A 42 -17.81 -22.08 -5.95
N VAL A 43 -16.84 -21.22 -6.28
CA VAL A 43 -16.84 -20.44 -7.54
C VAL A 43 -15.85 -20.99 -8.56
N CYS A 44 -14.64 -21.37 -8.14
CA CYS A 44 -13.64 -21.98 -9.03
C CYS A 44 -12.70 -22.92 -8.25
N GLU A 45 -11.93 -23.74 -8.97
CA GLU A 45 -10.88 -24.57 -8.39
C GLU A 45 -9.75 -24.83 -9.39
N ASN A 46 -8.54 -25.06 -8.89
CA ASN A 46 -7.43 -25.62 -9.64
C ASN A 46 -6.90 -26.89 -8.95
N ASP A 47 -5.75 -27.42 -9.36
CA ASP A 47 -5.19 -28.66 -8.77
C ASP A 47 -4.88 -28.54 -7.27
N GLN A 48 -4.61 -27.33 -6.78
CA GLN A 48 -4.14 -27.07 -5.41
C GLN A 48 -5.18 -26.35 -4.53
N PHE A 49 -6.03 -25.52 -5.12
CA PHE A 49 -6.91 -24.61 -4.38
C PHE A 49 -8.37 -24.70 -4.80
N VAL A 50 -9.26 -24.39 -3.86
CA VAL A 50 -10.70 -24.15 -4.12
C VAL A 50 -11.05 -22.77 -3.58
N LEU A 51 -11.73 -21.96 -4.39
CA LEU A 51 -12.19 -20.64 -4.01
C LEU A 51 -13.71 -20.68 -3.75
N TYR A 52 -14.12 -20.08 -2.63
CA TYR A 52 -15.51 -19.95 -2.22
C TYR A 52 -15.89 -18.48 -2.04
N LEU A 53 -17.10 -18.10 -2.41
CA LEU A 53 -17.62 -16.73 -2.33
C LEU A 53 -19.06 -16.74 -1.82
N ASP A 54 -19.38 -15.84 -0.91
CA ASP A 54 -20.75 -15.48 -0.55
C ASP A 54 -21.22 -14.35 -1.46
N MET A 55 -22.24 -14.64 -2.28
CA MET A 55 -22.77 -13.72 -3.28
C MET A 55 -23.53 -12.53 -2.68
N GLU A 56 -23.98 -12.63 -1.43
CA GLU A 56 -24.71 -11.57 -0.74
C GLU A 56 -23.77 -10.65 0.04
N THR A 57 -22.72 -11.22 0.65
CA THR A 57 -21.83 -10.47 1.55
C THR A 57 -20.49 -10.09 0.94
N THR A 58 -20.17 -10.61 -0.26
CA THR A 58 -18.87 -10.50 -0.94
C THR A 58 -17.68 -11.12 -0.19
N LEU A 59 -17.93 -11.80 0.93
CA LEU A 59 -16.92 -12.49 1.71
C LEU A 59 -16.49 -13.76 1.00
N PHE A 60 -15.20 -14.10 1.06
CA PHE A 60 -14.67 -15.27 0.37
C PHE A 60 -13.65 -16.01 1.22
N SER A 61 -13.40 -17.26 0.85
CA SER A 61 -12.36 -18.08 1.44
C SER A 61 -11.66 -18.92 0.39
N VAL A 62 -10.40 -19.25 0.66
CA VAL A 62 -9.59 -20.14 -0.17
C VAL A 62 -9.17 -21.35 0.64
N LEU A 63 -9.31 -22.54 0.07
CA LEU A 63 -8.94 -23.83 0.64
C LEU A 63 -7.69 -24.37 -0.07
N GLU A 64 -6.66 -24.73 0.68
CA GLU A 64 -5.55 -25.55 0.18
C GLU A 64 -5.93 -27.03 0.27
N LYS A 65 -6.08 -27.71 -0.88
CA LYS A 65 -6.58 -29.09 -0.98
C LYS A 65 -5.72 -30.09 -0.22
N GLU A 66 -4.39 -29.91 -0.27
CA GLU A 66 -3.44 -30.84 0.35
C GLU A 66 -3.51 -30.82 1.89
N SER A 67 -3.56 -29.62 2.49
CA SER A 67 -3.58 -29.48 3.95
C SER A 67 -4.98 -29.43 4.56
N GLY A 68 -5.99 -29.12 3.75
CA GLY A 68 -7.35 -28.88 4.22
C GLY A 68 -7.54 -27.56 4.97
N ARG A 69 -6.54 -26.66 4.98
CA ARG A 69 -6.63 -25.36 5.68
C ARG A 69 -7.34 -24.31 4.84
N LEU A 70 -8.12 -23.46 5.53
CA LEU A 70 -8.80 -22.31 4.96
C LEU A 70 -8.13 -21.00 5.37
N LEU A 71 -8.15 -20.02 4.46
CA LEU A 71 -7.95 -18.61 4.77
C LEU A 71 -9.19 -17.84 4.34
N PHE A 72 -9.60 -16.89 5.17
CA PHE A 72 -10.83 -16.12 5.02
C PHE A 72 -10.54 -14.65 4.75
N SER A 73 -11.39 -13.98 3.97
CA SER A 73 -11.32 -12.53 3.75
C SER A 73 -11.75 -11.70 4.97
N THR A 74 -12.46 -12.32 5.91
CA THR A 74 -12.86 -11.75 7.21
C THR A 74 -12.60 -12.77 8.32
N PRO A 75 -12.37 -12.34 9.57
CA PRO A 75 -12.37 -13.27 10.69
C PRO A 75 -13.78 -13.86 10.90
N GLU A 76 -13.87 -15.14 11.27
CA GLU A 76 -15.15 -15.87 11.34
C GLU A 76 -16.11 -15.27 12.40
N ASP A 77 -15.60 -14.98 13.59
CA ASP A 77 -16.39 -14.47 14.72
C ASP A 77 -16.33 -12.94 14.86
N TYR A 78 -16.10 -12.21 13.76
CA TYR A 78 -15.95 -10.75 13.79
C TYR A 78 -17.21 -10.02 14.33
N LYS A 79 -18.39 -10.64 14.15
CA LYS A 79 -19.67 -10.12 14.66
C LYS A 79 -19.76 -10.18 16.18
N ASP A 80 -19.10 -11.14 16.80
CA ASP A 80 -19.10 -11.38 18.24
C ASP A 80 -17.95 -10.67 18.96
N ASP A 81 -17.09 -9.96 18.22
CA ASP A 81 -16.05 -9.10 18.78
C ASP A 81 -16.67 -8.07 19.74
N SER A 82 -16.23 -8.14 21.00
CA SER A 82 -16.69 -7.29 22.12
C SER A 82 -15.97 -5.94 22.20
N ILE A 83 -14.84 -5.79 21.51
CA ILE A 83 -14.05 -4.56 21.41
C ILE A 83 -14.55 -3.72 20.23
N ALA A 84 -14.85 -4.37 19.10
CA ALA A 84 -15.23 -3.68 17.87
C ALA A 84 -16.64 -3.05 17.94
N ASN A 85 -16.73 -1.76 17.65
CA ASN A 85 -18.00 -1.10 17.36
C ASN A 85 -18.47 -1.40 15.91
N LYS A 86 -19.66 -0.95 15.50
CA LYS A 86 -20.19 -1.18 14.14
C LYS A 86 -19.17 -0.84 13.05
N ARG A 87 -18.55 0.34 13.12
CA ARG A 87 -17.58 0.80 12.12
C ARG A 87 -16.41 -0.18 11.98
N PHE A 88 -15.87 -0.69 13.09
CA PHE A 88 -14.77 -1.65 13.03
C PHE A 88 -15.22 -3.05 12.59
N LYS A 89 -16.46 -3.44 12.88
CA LYS A 89 -17.06 -4.67 12.31
C LYS A 89 -17.21 -4.56 10.81
N ASP A 90 -17.68 -3.42 10.30
CA ASP A 90 -17.77 -3.16 8.86
C ASP A 90 -16.39 -3.19 8.21
N ILE A 91 -15.36 -2.63 8.85
CA ILE A 91 -13.97 -2.69 8.37
C ILE A 91 -13.44 -4.14 8.34
N MET A 92 -13.69 -4.94 9.38
CA MET A 92 -13.27 -6.36 9.43
C MET A 92 -13.91 -7.19 8.32
N SER A 93 -15.18 -6.93 8.00
CA SER A 93 -15.89 -7.62 6.92
C SER A 93 -15.75 -6.96 5.55
N SER A 94 -14.78 -6.06 5.36
CA SER A 94 -14.54 -5.39 4.08
C SER A 94 -13.37 -5.98 3.33
N ASN A 95 -13.53 -6.15 2.02
CA ASN A 95 -12.44 -6.54 1.13
C ASN A 95 -11.59 -5.33 0.70
N ILE A 96 -12.17 -4.12 0.71
CA ILE A 96 -11.50 -2.88 0.31
C ILE A 96 -11.84 -1.75 1.27
N LEU A 97 -10.82 -0.97 1.65
CA LEU A 97 -11.01 0.34 2.28
C LEU A 97 -10.59 1.42 1.31
N VAL A 98 -11.36 2.50 1.23
CA VAL A 98 -11.04 3.69 0.45
C VAL A 98 -10.78 4.85 1.39
N THR A 99 -9.57 5.40 1.33
CA THR A 99 -9.21 6.63 2.04
C THR A 99 -9.20 7.78 1.05
N TYR A 100 -9.94 8.83 1.37
CA TYR A 100 -10.04 10.03 0.56
C TYR A 100 -9.99 11.27 1.42
N VAL A 101 -9.87 12.43 0.78
CA VAL A 101 -9.88 13.72 1.46
C VAL A 101 -10.91 14.65 0.84
N ASN A 102 -11.70 15.31 1.69
CA ASN A 102 -12.61 16.38 1.29
C ASN A 102 -12.42 17.61 2.22
N ASP A 103 -13.36 18.57 2.17
CA ASP A 103 -13.34 19.78 3.01
C ASP A 103 -13.33 19.47 4.53
N GLY A 104 -13.88 18.32 4.92
CA GLY A 104 -13.87 17.83 6.31
C GLY A 104 -12.52 17.26 6.76
N GLY A 105 -11.62 16.96 5.81
CA GLY A 105 -10.35 16.31 6.03
C GLY A 105 -10.33 14.88 5.49
N GLU A 106 -9.39 14.08 6.01
CA GLU A 106 -9.23 12.69 5.61
C GLU A 106 -10.31 11.81 6.22
N LYS A 107 -10.97 11.02 5.36
CA LYS A 107 -12.01 10.05 5.72
C LYS A 107 -11.62 8.68 5.16
N THR A 108 -12.12 7.62 5.78
CA THR A 108 -12.00 6.24 5.28
C THR A 108 -13.36 5.59 5.33
N ILE A 109 -13.77 5.04 4.19
CA ILE A 109 -15.01 4.27 3.98
C ILE A 109 -14.65 2.85 3.54
N CYS A 110 -15.57 1.92 3.69
CA CYS A 110 -15.28 0.48 3.60
C CYS A 110 -16.31 -0.25 2.75
N SER A 111 -15.90 -1.26 1.98
CA SER A 111 -16.79 -1.94 1.05
C SER A 111 -18.02 -2.56 1.73
N ALA A 112 -17.89 -3.10 2.94
CA ALA A 112 -19.01 -3.73 3.64
C ALA A 112 -20.09 -2.70 4.04
N GLY A 113 -19.72 -1.67 4.79
CA GLY A 113 -20.67 -0.68 5.31
C GLY A 113 -21.10 0.40 4.31
N ASN A 114 -20.41 0.53 3.18
CA ASN A 114 -20.62 1.61 2.21
C ASN A 114 -20.91 1.13 0.78
N ALA A 115 -20.92 -0.18 0.53
CA ALA A 115 -21.38 -0.76 -0.72
C ALA A 115 -22.28 -1.98 -0.49
N VAL A 116 -21.78 -3.00 0.23
CA VAL A 116 -22.51 -4.27 0.45
C VAL A 116 -23.78 -4.06 1.27
N GLU A 117 -23.74 -3.29 2.36
CA GLU A 117 -24.92 -2.93 3.17
C GLU A 117 -26.03 -2.25 2.35
N PHE A 118 -25.66 -1.65 1.22
CA PHE A 118 -26.57 -0.97 0.30
C PHE A 118 -26.89 -1.78 -0.97
N GLY A 119 -26.31 -2.97 -1.15
CA GLY A 119 -26.45 -3.78 -2.36
C GLY A 119 -25.78 -3.18 -3.59
N GLN A 120 -24.72 -2.38 -3.41
CA GLN A 120 -24.06 -1.62 -4.47
C GLN A 120 -22.77 -2.29 -4.93
N PHE A 121 -22.91 -3.50 -5.45
CA PHE A 121 -21.80 -4.24 -6.00
C PHE A 121 -22.32 -5.20 -7.06
N GLU A 122 -21.45 -5.56 -8.01
CA GLU A 122 -21.71 -6.60 -8.99
C GLU A 122 -20.60 -7.64 -8.95
N ILE A 123 -20.98 -8.92 -9.04
CA ILE A 123 -20.04 -10.05 -9.03
C ILE A 123 -20.03 -10.68 -10.42
N THR A 124 -18.83 -10.85 -10.97
CA THR A 124 -18.60 -11.61 -12.20
C THR A 124 -17.69 -12.79 -11.90
N ILE A 125 -18.14 -14.02 -12.16
CA ILE A 125 -17.31 -15.22 -12.01
C ILE A 125 -16.40 -15.38 -13.22
N LEU A 126 -15.13 -15.68 -12.97
CA LEU A 126 -14.09 -15.94 -13.97
C LEU A 126 -13.67 -17.42 -13.94
N GLU A 127 -12.86 -17.85 -14.90
CA GLU A 127 -12.35 -19.23 -14.95
C GLU A 127 -11.46 -19.57 -13.74
N ASP A 128 -10.59 -18.63 -13.36
CA ASP A 128 -9.59 -18.77 -12.30
C ASP A 128 -9.92 -17.93 -11.05
N GLY A 129 -11.13 -17.36 -10.96
CA GLY A 129 -11.43 -16.40 -9.91
C GLY A 129 -12.81 -15.73 -10.03
N PHE A 130 -12.89 -14.51 -9.53
CA PHE A 130 -14.04 -13.62 -9.69
C PHE A 130 -13.62 -12.15 -9.63
N GLN A 131 -14.49 -11.28 -10.11
CA GLN A 131 -14.40 -9.84 -9.97
C GLN A 131 -15.58 -9.32 -9.14
N ILE A 132 -15.30 -8.33 -8.29
CA ILE A 132 -16.33 -7.58 -7.57
C ILE A 132 -16.16 -6.11 -7.92
N GLU A 133 -17.13 -5.59 -8.65
CA GLU A 133 -17.26 -4.17 -8.92
C GLU A 133 -17.96 -3.52 -7.74
N TYR A 134 -17.30 -2.59 -7.06
CA TYR A 134 -17.85 -1.89 -5.90
C TYR A 134 -18.19 -0.46 -6.22
N PHE A 135 -19.34 -0.06 -5.69
CA PHE A 135 -19.83 1.30 -5.71
C PHE A 135 -19.92 1.81 -4.26
N ILE A 136 -18.82 2.40 -3.77
CA ILE A 136 -18.62 2.72 -2.36
C ILE A 136 -18.98 4.18 -2.08
N SER A 137 -19.97 4.42 -1.22
CA SER A 137 -20.38 5.77 -0.77
C SER A 137 -21.01 5.74 0.63
N GLU A 138 -21.00 6.89 1.34
CA GLU A 138 -21.67 7.00 2.65
C GLU A 138 -23.20 6.86 2.55
N ASN A 139 -23.77 7.07 1.36
CA ASN A 139 -25.18 6.87 1.06
C ASN A 139 -25.37 5.91 -0.11
N ILE A 140 -26.62 5.52 -0.32
CA ILE A 140 -27.00 4.79 -1.52
C ILE A 140 -26.83 5.72 -2.74
N ILE A 141 -25.94 5.38 -3.68
CA ILE A 141 -25.63 6.12 -4.92
C ILE A 141 -26.87 6.33 -5.79
N ASP A 142 -27.87 5.46 -5.66
CA ASP A 142 -29.19 5.60 -6.28
C ASP A 142 -29.96 6.87 -5.87
N GLU A 143 -29.51 7.62 -4.85
CA GLU A 143 -29.99 8.99 -4.61
C GLU A 143 -29.66 9.93 -5.80
N LEU A 144 -28.79 9.54 -6.74
CA LEU A 144 -28.53 10.25 -8.00
C LEU A 144 -29.24 9.64 -9.24
N ALA A 145 -29.80 8.43 -9.14
CA ALA A 145 -30.56 7.77 -10.20
C ALA A 145 -32.06 8.11 -10.18
N ILE A 146 -32.48 8.95 -9.24
CA ILE A 146 -33.79 9.57 -9.18
C ILE A 146 -33.61 11.09 -9.00
N PRO A 147 -34.52 11.93 -9.54
CA PRO A 147 -34.47 13.36 -9.27
C PRO A 147 -34.77 13.63 -7.80
N LEU A 148 -33.84 14.26 -7.07
CA LEU A 148 -34.00 14.64 -5.66
C LEU A 148 -34.90 15.87 -5.49
N VAL A 149 -34.82 16.78 -6.46
CA VAL A 149 -35.65 17.98 -6.55
C VAL A 149 -36.16 18.11 -7.98
N MET A 150 -37.46 18.29 -8.15
CA MET A 150 -38.08 18.56 -9.44
C MET A 150 -38.95 19.82 -9.37
N PRO A 151 -38.88 20.69 -10.38
CA PRO A 151 -39.85 21.77 -10.52
C PRO A 151 -41.28 21.22 -10.66
N TYR A 152 -42.26 21.95 -10.15
CA TYR A 152 -43.67 21.61 -10.31
C TYR A 152 -44.03 21.41 -11.79
N SER A 153 -43.58 22.32 -12.66
CA SER A 153 -43.76 22.23 -14.11
C SER A 153 -43.19 20.93 -14.69
N TYR A 154 -41.99 20.51 -14.28
CA TYR A 154 -41.38 19.26 -14.75
C TYR A 154 -42.27 18.05 -14.40
N ILE A 155 -42.77 17.95 -13.17
CA ILE A 155 -43.65 16.82 -12.81
C ILE A 155 -44.95 16.86 -13.61
N HIS A 156 -45.63 18.01 -13.65
CA HIS A 156 -46.99 18.10 -14.20
C HIS A 156 -47.04 18.13 -15.73
N GLU A 157 -45.99 18.62 -16.39
CA GLU A 157 -45.95 18.78 -17.85
C GLU A 157 -45.09 17.71 -18.53
N ARG A 158 -44.05 17.17 -17.86
CA ARG A 158 -43.14 16.15 -18.43
C ARG A 158 -43.44 14.74 -17.95
N LEU A 159 -43.68 14.53 -16.65
CA LEU A 159 -43.82 13.19 -16.07
C LEU A 159 -45.26 12.67 -16.07
N LEU A 160 -46.18 13.36 -15.38
CA LEU A 160 -47.56 12.89 -15.18
C LEU A 160 -48.32 12.60 -16.49
N PRO A 161 -48.15 13.36 -17.59
CA PRO A 161 -48.83 13.05 -18.85
C PRO A 161 -48.42 11.72 -19.50
N ARG A 162 -47.28 11.14 -19.07
CA ARG A 162 -46.77 9.85 -19.57
C ARG A 162 -47.05 8.68 -18.63
N LEU A 163 -47.66 8.94 -17.48
CA LEU A 163 -48.02 7.94 -16.49
C LEU A 163 -49.54 7.78 -16.41
N THR A 164 -50.01 6.62 -15.98
CA THR A 164 -51.42 6.47 -15.59
C THR A 164 -51.70 7.24 -14.30
N VAL A 165 -52.97 7.44 -13.97
CA VAL A 165 -53.37 8.15 -12.74
C VAL A 165 -52.80 7.47 -11.49
N ASP A 166 -52.91 6.15 -11.39
CA ASP A 166 -52.41 5.38 -10.24
C ASP A 166 -50.88 5.44 -10.14
N GLU A 167 -50.18 5.36 -11.28
CA GLU A 167 -48.72 5.49 -11.37
C GLU A 167 -48.25 6.91 -11.00
N GLY A 168 -49.00 7.93 -11.39
CA GLY A 168 -48.75 9.31 -10.97
C GLY A 168 -48.90 9.48 -9.46
N TYR A 169 -49.93 8.88 -8.85
CA TYR A 169 -50.09 8.87 -7.39
C TYR A 169 -48.95 8.12 -6.70
N GLU A 170 -48.54 6.97 -7.24
CA GLU A 170 -47.43 6.15 -6.75
C GLU A 170 -46.09 6.89 -6.82
N LEU A 171 -45.85 7.69 -7.87
CA LEU A 171 -44.70 8.58 -7.94
C LEU A 171 -44.80 9.69 -6.89
N LEU A 172 -45.92 10.42 -6.86
CA LEU A 172 -46.08 11.63 -6.05
C LEU A 172 -46.03 11.36 -4.53
N GLN A 173 -46.46 10.20 -4.06
CA GLN A 173 -46.36 9.87 -2.63
C GLN A 173 -44.91 9.77 -2.12
N ASN A 174 -43.93 9.67 -3.02
CA ASN A 174 -42.52 9.65 -2.66
C ASN A 174 -41.89 11.06 -2.58
N TYR A 175 -42.67 12.11 -2.89
CA TYR A 175 -42.23 13.50 -2.90
C TYR A 175 -43.12 14.39 -2.01
N VAL A 176 -42.52 15.40 -1.38
CA VAL A 176 -43.24 16.49 -0.70
C VAL A 176 -43.16 17.73 -1.57
N ILE A 177 -44.32 18.37 -1.78
CA ILE A 177 -44.37 19.69 -2.41
C ILE A 177 -43.98 20.78 -1.41
N LEU A 178 -43.04 21.63 -1.80
CA LEU A 178 -42.63 22.82 -1.07
C LEU A 178 -43.00 24.07 -1.88
N SER A 179 -43.57 25.05 -1.19
CA SER A 179 -43.85 26.40 -1.73
C SER A 179 -43.31 27.48 -0.80
N VAL A 180 -43.11 28.67 -1.33
CA VAL A 180 -42.90 29.92 -0.56
C VAL A 180 -43.91 31.01 -0.92
N LYS A 181 -44.83 30.72 -1.84
CA LYS A 181 -45.79 31.68 -2.41
C LYS A 181 -47.01 31.87 -1.52
N ASP A 182 -47.35 30.89 -0.68
CA ASP A 182 -48.47 30.96 0.25
C ASP A 182 -48.20 31.92 1.42
N ASP A 183 -49.12 32.86 1.65
CA ASP A 183 -49.07 33.85 2.74
C ASP A 183 -49.21 33.23 4.13
N ILE A 184 -49.72 32.00 4.23
CA ILE A 184 -49.85 31.23 5.48
C ILE A 184 -48.47 30.75 6.00
N ILE A 185 -47.46 30.66 5.13
CA ILE A 185 -46.13 30.17 5.49
C ILE A 185 -45.35 31.24 6.25
N LYS A 186 -44.94 30.93 7.49
CA LYS A 186 -44.19 31.87 8.35
C LYS A 186 -42.89 32.34 7.68
N ASN A 187 -42.59 33.64 7.81
CA ASN A 187 -41.42 34.28 7.15
C ASN A 187 -40.07 33.60 7.42
N TYR A 188 -39.85 33.03 8.61
CA TYR A 188 -38.61 32.30 8.89
C TYR A 188 -38.51 30.98 8.10
N VAL A 189 -39.64 30.30 7.86
CA VAL A 189 -39.71 29.08 7.03
C VAL A 189 -39.48 29.44 5.57
N LYS A 190 -40.07 30.54 5.08
CA LYS A 190 -39.80 31.06 3.73
C LYS A 190 -38.30 31.32 3.53
N ARG A 191 -37.66 32.04 4.46
CA ARG A 191 -36.20 32.30 4.40
C ARG A 191 -35.36 31.02 4.42
N HIS A 192 -35.74 30.03 5.22
CA HIS A 192 -35.03 28.76 5.29
C HIS A 192 -35.17 27.95 3.99
N ARG A 193 -36.38 27.87 3.44
CA ARG A 193 -36.63 27.19 2.14
C ARG A 193 -35.91 27.86 0.99
N ILE A 194 -35.91 29.20 0.91
CA ILE A 194 -35.17 29.96 -0.12
C ILE A 194 -33.66 29.75 0.02
N LYS A 195 -33.16 29.60 1.25
CA LYS A 195 -31.74 29.31 1.48
C LYS A 195 -31.34 27.92 1.00
N MET A 196 -32.19 26.91 1.21
CA MET A 196 -31.91 25.52 0.80
C MET A 196 -32.20 25.26 -0.68
N TYR A 197 -33.21 25.94 -1.24
CA TYR A 197 -33.65 25.80 -2.63
C TYR A 197 -33.87 27.19 -3.22
N PRO A 198 -32.82 27.89 -3.69
CA PRO A 198 -32.95 29.25 -4.22
C PRO A 198 -34.01 29.39 -5.32
N PHE A 199 -34.18 28.34 -6.14
CA PHE A 199 -35.13 28.29 -7.25
C PHE A 199 -36.61 28.22 -6.84
N ILE A 200 -36.92 27.92 -5.57
CA ILE A 200 -38.32 27.80 -5.08
C ILE A 200 -39.11 29.12 -5.20
N VAL A 201 -38.43 30.25 -5.39
CA VAL A 201 -39.06 31.55 -5.64
C VAL A 201 -39.69 31.64 -7.03
N GLU A 202 -39.20 30.87 -8.00
CA GLU A 202 -39.68 30.85 -9.39
C GLU A 202 -40.94 29.99 -9.48
N GLU A 203 -40.89 28.77 -8.96
CA GLU A 203 -42.01 27.83 -8.90
C GLU A 203 -41.96 26.92 -7.67
N ASP A 204 -43.10 26.28 -7.38
CA ASP A 204 -43.15 25.25 -6.34
C ASP A 204 -42.29 24.05 -6.78
N ILE A 205 -41.78 23.30 -5.81
CA ILE A 205 -40.88 22.17 -6.08
C ILE A 205 -41.34 20.92 -5.36
N TYR A 206 -41.08 19.77 -5.97
CA TYR A 206 -41.20 18.47 -5.34
C TYR A 206 -39.83 18.03 -4.83
N VAL A 207 -39.75 17.72 -3.54
CA VAL A 207 -38.54 17.23 -2.87
C VAL A 207 -38.75 15.80 -2.44
N PHE A 208 -37.83 14.93 -2.83
CA PHE A 208 -37.87 13.51 -2.50
C PHE A 208 -37.86 13.29 -0.97
N ILE A 209 -38.64 12.32 -0.47
CA ILE A 209 -38.79 12.06 0.97
C ILE A 209 -37.86 10.91 1.40
N PRO A 210 -36.77 11.17 2.14
CA PRO A 210 -35.77 10.14 2.47
C PRO A 210 -36.29 9.08 3.45
N THR A 211 -37.34 9.34 4.22
CA THR A 211 -37.83 8.39 5.24
C THR A 211 -38.70 7.26 4.69
N ARG A 212 -39.00 7.24 3.38
CA ARG A 212 -39.82 6.21 2.68
C ARG A 212 -38.94 5.20 1.89
N ARG A 213 -37.85 4.76 2.53
CA ARG A 213 -36.60 4.18 1.97
C ARG A 213 -36.59 2.66 1.67
N SER A 214 -37.71 2.00 1.34
CA SER A 214 -37.63 0.59 0.93
C SER A 214 -36.93 0.46 -0.44
N ALA A 215 -36.15 -0.61 -0.68
CA ALA A 215 -35.60 -0.90 -2.01
C ALA A 215 -36.72 -1.08 -3.05
N LEU A 216 -37.86 -1.61 -2.60
CA LEU A 216 -39.09 -1.77 -3.39
C LEU A 216 -39.59 -0.43 -3.97
N ASN A 217 -39.61 0.65 -3.18
CA ASN A 217 -40.10 1.95 -3.64
C ASN A 217 -39.18 2.60 -4.70
N ARG A 218 -37.88 2.25 -4.71
CA ARG A 218 -36.90 2.82 -5.63
C ARG A 218 -36.98 2.20 -7.01
N GLU A 219 -37.10 0.88 -7.09
CA GLU A 219 -37.36 0.18 -8.35
C GLU A 219 -38.69 0.61 -8.97
N ILE A 220 -39.70 0.88 -8.13
CA ILE A 220 -40.95 1.48 -8.59
C ILE A 220 -40.70 2.87 -9.20
N ILE A 221 -40.00 3.78 -8.53
CA ILE A 221 -39.72 5.12 -9.07
C ILE A 221 -38.89 5.05 -10.36
N LYS A 222 -37.85 4.22 -10.41
CA LYS A 222 -37.03 4.02 -11.61
C LYS A 222 -37.87 3.49 -12.77
N GLY A 223 -38.68 2.46 -12.56
CA GLY A 223 -39.58 1.93 -13.57
C GLY A 223 -40.59 2.97 -14.06
N LEU A 224 -41.06 3.86 -13.18
CA LEU A 224 -41.94 4.97 -13.54
C LEU A 224 -41.22 6.05 -14.35
N LEU A 225 -39.97 6.39 -14.00
CA LEU A 225 -39.15 7.35 -14.74
C LEU A 225 -38.78 6.82 -16.13
N GLU A 226 -38.41 5.54 -16.24
CA GLU A 226 -38.16 4.84 -17.51
C GLU A 226 -39.41 4.80 -18.39
N LYS A 227 -40.57 4.47 -17.80
CA LYS A 227 -41.85 4.49 -18.51
C LYS A 227 -42.23 5.90 -18.97
N ALA A 228 -41.85 6.93 -18.20
CA ALA A 228 -41.97 8.31 -18.59
C ALA A 228 -40.86 8.79 -19.55
N GLU A 229 -40.02 7.88 -20.06
CA GLU A 229 -38.93 8.14 -21.00
C GLU A 229 -37.93 9.18 -20.48
N VAL A 230 -37.63 9.16 -19.18
CA VAL A 230 -36.62 10.04 -18.56
C VAL A 230 -35.26 9.37 -18.70
N THR A 231 -34.29 10.07 -19.29
CA THR A 231 -32.93 9.53 -19.46
C THR A 231 -32.05 9.78 -18.23
N PRO A 232 -30.98 8.98 -18.02
CA PRO A 232 -30.01 9.26 -16.96
C PRO A 232 -29.41 10.68 -17.04
N ASP A 233 -29.15 11.19 -18.25
CA ASP A 233 -28.64 12.55 -18.45
C ASP A 233 -29.64 13.63 -18.01
N GLU A 234 -30.95 13.41 -18.19
CA GLU A 234 -32.00 14.31 -17.68
C GLU A 234 -32.01 14.33 -16.15
N ILE A 235 -31.83 13.17 -15.50
CA ILE A 235 -31.79 13.07 -14.03
C ILE A 235 -30.55 13.79 -13.48
N ILE A 236 -29.39 13.59 -14.11
CA ILE A 236 -28.15 14.30 -13.77
C ILE A 236 -28.36 15.81 -13.90
N ALA A 237 -28.95 16.27 -15.00
CA ALA A 237 -29.20 17.70 -15.23
C ALA A 237 -30.18 18.30 -14.20
N LEU A 238 -31.22 17.57 -13.81
CA LEU A 238 -32.15 17.99 -12.75
C LEU A 238 -31.45 18.11 -11.40
N ASN A 239 -30.69 17.09 -11.01
CA ASN A 239 -29.96 17.07 -9.76
C ASN A 239 -28.91 18.19 -9.74
N SER A 240 -28.09 18.36 -10.79
CA SER A 240 -27.10 19.44 -10.85
C SER A 240 -27.72 20.85 -10.84
N LYS A 241 -28.92 21.03 -11.40
CA LYS A 241 -29.55 22.36 -11.52
C LYS A 241 -30.35 22.75 -10.28
N TYR A 242 -31.11 21.81 -9.70
CA TYR A 242 -32.11 22.12 -8.68
C TYR A 242 -31.75 21.65 -7.27
N TYR A 243 -30.73 20.80 -7.14
CA TYR A 243 -30.20 20.38 -5.84
C TYR A 243 -28.94 21.21 -5.51
N ASP A 244 -29.05 22.05 -4.49
CA ASP A 244 -27.92 22.85 -4.01
C ASP A 244 -26.91 21.97 -3.25
N HIS A 245 -25.79 21.66 -3.92
CA HIS A 245 -24.67 20.89 -3.36
C HIS A 245 -24.00 21.58 -2.15
N THR A 246 -24.35 22.81 -1.75
CA THR A 246 -23.61 23.56 -0.72
C THR A 246 -24.05 23.33 0.72
N SER A 247 -25.13 22.58 0.99
CA SER A 247 -25.66 22.47 2.37
C SER A 247 -26.05 21.06 2.84
N VAL A 248 -25.82 20.02 2.04
CA VAL A 248 -25.91 18.62 2.46
C VAL A 248 -24.50 18.03 2.42
N GLU A 249 -24.16 17.22 3.43
CA GLU A 249 -22.89 16.52 3.52
C GLU A 249 -22.61 15.82 2.18
N LYS A 250 -21.62 16.32 1.44
CA LYS A 250 -21.32 15.83 0.09
C LYS A 250 -20.62 14.48 0.25
N ASN A 251 -21.35 13.42 -0.04
CA ASN A 251 -20.87 12.05 0.08
C ASN A 251 -20.32 11.60 -1.27
N PRO A 252 -18.99 11.60 -1.47
CA PRO A 252 -18.41 11.13 -2.73
C PRO A 252 -18.74 9.66 -2.95
N TYR A 253 -18.74 9.25 -4.22
CA TYR A 253 -18.72 7.84 -4.58
C TYR A 253 -17.36 7.46 -5.13
N PHE A 254 -17.02 6.18 -4.97
CA PHE A 254 -15.84 5.55 -5.55
C PHE A 254 -16.26 4.25 -6.22
N HIS A 255 -15.94 4.14 -7.49
CA HIS A 255 -16.22 3.00 -8.33
C HIS A 255 -14.90 2.31 -8.69
N LEU A 256 -14.75 1.05 -8.30
CA LEU A 256 -13.53 0.28 -8.51
C LEU A 256 -13.82 -1.23 -8.53
N THR A 257 -12.97 -1.98 -9.22
CA THR A 257 -13.09 -3.43 -9.36
C THR A 257 -11.98 -4.15 -8.59
N LEU A 258 -12.36 -5.08 -7.71
CA LEU A 258 -11.47 -6.06 -7.11
C LEU A 258 -11.51 -7.35 -7.91
N GLU A 259 -10.35 -7.79 -8.39
CA GLU A 259 -10.15 -9.11 -8.97
C GLU A 259 -9.51 -10.03 -7.94
N VAL A 260 -10.12 -11.18 -7.69
CA VAL A 260 -9.59 -12.26 -6.84
C VAL A 260 -9.42 -13.49 -7.70
N SER A 261 -8.20 -14.00 -7.81
CA SER A 261 -7.89 -15.20 -8.59
C SER A 261 -7.00 -16.17 -7.81
N ILE A 262 -7.00 -17.43 -8.23
CA ILE A 262 -6.11 -18.48 -7.71
C ILE A 262 -5.16 -18.98 -8.80
N ASP A 263 -3.89 -19.09 -8.47
CA ASP A 263 -2.86 -19.66 -9.34
C ASP A 263 -2.11 -20.81 -8.65
N GLY A 264 -0.97 -21.26 -9.20
CA GLY A 264 -0.16 -22.34 -8.62
C GLY A 264 0.62 -21.95 -7.35
N TYR A 265 0.55 -20.70 -6.90
CA TYR A 265 1.18 -20.22 -5.68
C TYR A 265 0.17 -19.92 -4.57
N GLY A 266 -1.01 -19.43 -4.91
CA GLY A 266 -2.07 -19.14 -3.95
C GLY A 266 -3.11 -18.17 -4.47
N LEU A 267 -3.61 -17.30 -3.59
CA LEU A 267 -4.66 -16.33 -3.90
C LEU A 267 -4.06 -14.96 -4.23
N ASN A 268 -4.42 -14.40 -5.38
CA ASN A 268 -4.02 -13.07 -5.80
C ASN A 268 -5.20 -12.11 -5.73
N ALA A 269 -5.03 -10.98 -5.04
CA ALA A 269 -6.01 -9.90 -4.99
C ALA A 269 -5.45 -8.67 -5.72
N LYS A 270 -6.23 -8.10 -6.65
CA LYS A 270 -5.77 -7.05 -7.56
C LYS A 270 -6.82 -5.98 -7.80
N VAL A 271 -6.38 -4.73 -7.86
CA VAL A 271 -7.18 -3.59 -8.34
C VAL A 271 -6.39 -2.85 -9.42
N ASP A 272 -7.03 -2.54 -10.54
CA ASP A 272 -6.46 -1.66 -11.57
C ASP A 272 -6.73 -0.20 -11.20
N MET A 273 -5.71 0.49 -10.69
CA MET A 273 -5.87 1.85 -10.17
C MET A 273 -6.21 2.85 -11.28
N SER A 274 -5.87 2.55 -12.54
CA SER A 274 -6.18 3.43 -13.69
C SER A 274 -7.67 3.45 -14.04
N LYS A 275 -8.44 2.46 -13.58
CA LYS A 275 -9.88 2.32 -13.82
C LYS A 275 -10.75 2.82 -12.68
N ILE A 276 -10.15 3.38 -11.63
CA ILE A 276 -10.93 3.91 -10.50
C ILE A 276 -11.62 5.21 -10.92
N GLU A 277 -12.94 5.22 -10.81
CA GLU A 277 -13.77 6.39 -11.07
C GLU A 277 -14.30 6.94 -9.75
N TYR A 278 -14.28 8.25 -9.56
CA TYR A 278 -14.79 8.87 -8.34
C TYR A 278 -15.22 10.32 -8.58
N ASP A 279 -16.03 10.85 -7.66
CA ASP A 279 -16.41 12.27 -7.65
C ASP A 279 -15.22 13.16 -7.23
N SER A 280 -14.39 13.50 -8.21
CA SER A 280 -13.21 14.35 -8.03
C SER A 280 -13.54 15.82 -7.71
N PHE A 281 -14.82 16.22 -7.78
CA PHE A 281 -15.22 17.58 -7.43
C PHE A 281 -15.34 17.77 -5.92
N ASN A 282 -15.76 16.72 -5.21
CA ASN A 282 -16.06 16.78 -3.78
C ASN A 282 -15.11 15.99 -2.90
N ALA A 283 -14.30 15.11 -3.49
CA ALA A 283 -13.29 14.35 -2.79
C ALA A 283 -12.08 14.07 -3.67
N GLU A 284 -10.97 13.80 -3.02
CA GLU A 284 -9.73 13.37 -3.66
C GLU A 284 -9.32 12.01 -3.12
N LEU A 285 -9.23 11.01 -4.00
CA LEU A 285 -8.79 9.67 -3.63
C LEU A 285 -7.32 9.71 -3.19
N LYS A 286 -7.04 9.24 -1.98
CA LYS A 286 -5.69 9.19 -1.41
C LYS A 286 -5.10 7.79 -1.55
N SER A 287 -5.83 6.76 -1.13
CA SER A 287 -5.33 5.39 -1.11
C SER A 287 -6.46 4.37 -1.04
N ILE A 288 -6.14 3.13 -1.42
CA ILE A 288 -6.98 1.96 -1.15
C ILE A 288 -6.23 0.98 -0.24
N THR A 289 -6.93 0.21 0.59
CA THR A 289 -6.37 -0.91 1.35
C THR A 289 -7.01 -2.20 0.86
N LEU A 290 -6.20 -3.18 0.48
CA LEU A 290 -6.67 -4.48 0.01
C LEU A 290 -6.71 -5.49 1.15
N LEU A 291 -7.86 -6.17 1.27
CA LEU A 291 -8.08 -7.30 2.17
C LEU A 291 -7.56 -7.06 3.60
N PRO A 292 -8.05 -6.00 4.28
CA PRO A 292 -7.48 -5.52 5.54
C PRO A 292 -7.37 -6.59 6.64
N TYR A 293 -8.25 -7.60 6.63
CA TYR A 293 -8.29 -8.66 7.64
C TYR A 293 -8.19 -10.08 7.05
N PHE A 294 -7.67 -10.22 5.82
CA PHE A 294 -7.51 -11.56 5.24
C PHE A 294 -6.51 -12.39 6.05
N GLY A 295 -6.95 -13.58 6.49
CA GLY A 295 -6.17 -14.48 7.35
C GLY A 295 -5.77 -13.85 8.69
N ALA A 296 -6.57 -12.91 9.22
CA ALA A 296 -6.33 -12.32 10.52
C ALA A 296 -6.45 -13.34 11.66
N ALA A 297 -5.64 -13.17 12.71
CA ALA A 297 -5.60 -14.06 13.86
C ALA A 297 -6.53 -13.56 14.97
N GLY A 298 -7.28 -14.48 15.58
CA GLY A 298 -8.20 -14.19 16.68
C GLY A 298 -7.53 -13.61 17.93
N PRO A 299 -8.32 -13.12 18.89
CA PRO A 299 -7.81 -12.52 20.12
C PRO A 299 -6.98 -13.49 20.97
N ASP A 300 -7.36 -14.76 21.00
CA ASP A 300 -6.70 -15.80 21.80
C ASP A 300 -5.54 -16.50 21.06
N ALA A 301 -5.34 -16.19 19.79
CA ALA A 301 -4.36 -16.84 18.92
C ALA A 301 -2.93 -16.63 19.44
N GLN A 302 -2.07 -17.64 19.29
CA GLN A 302 -0.66 -17.55 19.67
C GLN A 302 0.21 -17.54 18.42
N GLY A 303 0.90 -16.42 18.20
CA GLY A 303 1.61 -16.21 16.94
C GLY A 303 2.31 -14.86 16.81
N TYR A 304 2.59 -14.49 15.56
CA TYR A 304 3.24 -13.24 15.21
C TYR A 304 3.03 -12.85 13.75
N ILE A 305 3.24 -11.57 13.47
CA ILE A 305 3.40 -11.02 12.13
C ILE A 305 4.89 -10.85 11.82
N LEU A 306 5.34 -11.32 10.65
CA LEU A 306 6.66 -11.05 10.10
C LEU A 306 6.61 -9.77 9.27
N LEU A 307 7.40 -8.78 9.68
CA LEU A 307 7.49 -7.48 9.04
C LEU A 307 8.87 -7.26 8.42
N PRO A 308 8.96 -6.70 7.20
CA PRO A 308 10.24 -6.45 6.51
C PRO A 308 10.93 -5.14 6.97
N ASP A 309 10.91 -4.83 8.27
CA ASP A 309 11.60 -3.66 8.84
C ASP A 309 13.12 -3.95 8.91
N GLY A 310 13.89 -3.37 7.99
CA GLY A 310 15.32 -3.60 7.88
C GLY A 310 15.65 -5.02 7.44
N SER A 311 16.36 -5.78 8.28
CA SER A 311 16.61 -7.22 8.07
C SER A 311 15.42 -8.12 8.44
N GLY A 312 14.32 -7.53 8.93
CA GLY A 312 13.12 -8.23 9.36
C GLY A 312 12.88 -8.14 10.87
N SER A 313 11.61 -8.11 11.27
CA SER A 313 11.17 -8.07 12.67
C SER A 313 9.92 -8.93 12.89
N LEU A 314 9.71 -9.37 14.13
CA LEU A 314 8.54 -10.15 14.53
C LEU A 314 7.66 -9.33 15.49
N MET A 315 6.43 -9.06 15.08
CA MET A 315 5.41 -8.47 15.93
C MET A 315 4.60 -9.60 16.59
N ARG A 316 5.02 -10.01 17.79
CA ARG A 316 4.36 -11.09 18.55
C ARG A 316 3.04 -10.65 19.16
N PHE A 317 2.05 -11.53 19.10
CA PHE A 317 0.76 -11.41 19.79
C PHE A 317 0.95 -11.45 21.33
N GLY A 318 -0.09 -11.10 22.07
CA GLY A 318 -0.13 -11.18 23.53
C GLY A 318 -0.24 -9.83 24.25
N GLU A 319 -0.59 -9.91 25.54
CA GLU A 319 -1.07 -8.81 26.37
C GLU A 319 -0.02 -7.70 26.63
N GLY A 320 -0.50 -6.46 26.77
CA GLY A 320 0.28 -5.29 27.15
C GLY A 320 0.87 -4.50 25.98
N LYS A 321 0.51 -4.85 24.74
CA LYS A 321 0.86 -4.12 23.51
C LYS A 321 -0.34 -3.47 22.82
N GLU A 322 -1.52 -3.53 23.46
CA GLU A 322 -2.77 -3.05 22.89
C GLU A 322 -2.71 -1.53 22.64
N ALA A 323 -2.00 -0.74 23.46
CA ALA A 323 -1.96 0.72 23.33
C ALA A 323 -1.16 1.28 22.12
N PHE A 324 -0.64 0.44 21.22
CA PHE A 324 0.15 0.91 20.07
C PHE A 324 -0.72 1.11 18.83
N THR A 325 -0.61 2.30 18.21
CA THR A 325 -1.11 2.57 16.86
C THR A 325 -0.58 1.51 15.89
N PRO A 326 -1.38 1.07 14.88
CA PRO A 326 -0.91 0.19 13.82
C PRO A 326 0.44 0.66 13.25
N ILE A 327 1.31 -0.33 13.02
CA ILE A 327 2.62 -0.11 12.42
C ILE A 327 2.42 0.02 10.92
N THR A 328 2.82 1.17 10.36
CA THR A 328 2.90 1.39 8.92
C THR A 328 4.34 1.38 8.45
N LEU A 329 4.60 0.66 7.37
CA LEU A 329 5.91 0.47 6.75
C LEU A 329 5.80 0.75 5.25
N PRO A 330 6.10 1.98 4.79
CA PRO A 330 6.19 2.29 3.38
C PRO A 330 7.26 1.44 2.70
N VAL A 331 6.89 0.73 1.64
CA VAL A 331 7.82 -0.09 0.87
C VAL A 331 8.81 0.82 0.15
N TYR A 332 10.11 0.51 0.25
CA TYR A 332 11.24 1.35 -0.18
C TYR A 332 11.37 2.71 0.54
N GLY A 333 10.58 2.94 1.59
CA GLY A 333 10.64 4.15 2.42
C GLY A 333 9.61 5.22 2.01
N GLY A 334 9.34 6.14 2.92
CA GLY A 334 8.36 7.21 2.70
C GLY A 334 8.87 8.32 1.77
N HIS A 335 7.95 9.16 1.29
CA HIS A 335 8.28 10.31 0.46
C HIS A 335 9.17 11.31 1.24
N GLU A 336 10.49 11.32 0.99
CA GLU A 336 11.45 12.17 1.71
C GLU A 336 11.14 13.69 1.57
N THR A 337 10.40 14.07 0.53
CA THR A 337 9.94 15.46 0.29
C THR A 337 8.59 15.80 0.91
N GLY A 338 7.92 14.84 1.58
CA GLY A 338 6.65 15.05 2.29
C GLY A 338 6.79 16.08 3.41
N THR A 339 5.71 16.78 3.77
CA THR A 339 5.77 17.96 4.65
C THR A 339 5.84 17.66 6.14
N ASN A 340 5.43 16.47 6.57
CA ASN A 340 5.44 16.06 7.98
C ASN A 340 6.69 15.22 8.27
N THR A 341 7.83 15.90 8.41
CA THR A 341 9.11 15.30 8.83
C THR A 341 9.36 15.47 10.33
N GLU A 342 8.30 15.59 11.13
CA GLU A 342 8.43 15.79 12.58
C GLU A 342 8.55 14.47 13.35
N THR A 343 8.26 13.33 12.73
CA THR A 343 8.51 12.02 13.33
C THR A 343 9.86 11.49 12.87
N PRO A 344 10.81 11.21 13.78
CA PRO A 344 12.09 10.62 13.41
C PRO A 344 11.86 9.30 12.67
N PRO A 345 12.67 8.98 11.65
CA PRO A 345 12.72 7.63 11.12
C PRO A 345 13.35 6.72 12.19
N GLY A 346 12.51 6.18 13.06
CA GLY A 346 12.88 5.08 13.95
C GLY A 346 12.89 3.72 13.24
N ARG A 347 12.34 3.66 12.02
CA ARG A 347 12.19 2.43 11.22
C ARG A 347 13.12 2.45 10.02
N GLN A 348 13.63 1.28 9.64
CA GLN A 348 14.47 1.15 8.46
C GLN A 348 13.59 1.03 7.21
N PRO A 349 14.07 1.48 6.04
CA PRO A 349 13.34 1.29 4.79
C PRO A 349 13.08 -0.20 4.53
N VAL A 350 11.84 -0.54 4.17
CA VAL A 350 11.49 -1.87 3.71
C VAL A 350 12.15 -2.11 2.36
N SER A 351 13.01 -3.13 2.28
CA SER A 351 13.72 -3.46 1.03
C SER A 351 13.01 -4.51 0.18
N LEU A 352 11.94 -5.11 0.72
CA LEU A 352 11.21 -6.20 0.09
C LEU A 352 9.73 -6.05 0.38
N GLY A 353 8.89 -5.99 -0.66
CA GLY A 353 7.44 -5.95 -0.54
C GLY A 353 6.83 -7.30 -0.15
N ALA A 354 7.30 -7.91 0.95
CA ALA A 354 6.83 -9.20 1.43
C ALA A 354 6.63 -9.19 2.95
N PHE A 355 5.61 -9.89 3.41
CA PHE A 355 5.22 -9.99 4.83
C PHE A 355 4.53 -11.32 5.09
N GLY A 356 4.11 -11.57 6.33
CA GLY A 356 3.30 -12.75 6.62
C GLY A 356 2.81 -12.77 8.07
N ILE A 357 1.90 -13.71 8.34
CA ILE A 357 1.34 -13.96 9.66
C ILE A 357 1.35 -15.47 9.90
N ALA A 358 1.73 -15.88 11.11
CA ALA A 358 1.78 -17.29 11.51
C ALA A 358 1.23 -17.43 12.93
N TYR A 359 0.26 -18.33 13.10
CA TYR A 359 -0.44 -18.57 14.37
C TYR A 359 -1.15 -19.92 14.35
N ASP A 360 -1.26 -20.60 15.49
CA ASP A 360 -2.07 -21.82 15.67
C ASP A 360 -1.92 -22.87 14.54
N ASN A 361 -0.69 -23.06 14.03
CA ASN A 361 -0.36 -23.95 12.91
C ASN A 361 -1.06 -23.62 11.55
N THR A 362 -1.45 -22.36 11.38
CA THR A 362 -1.91 -21.76 10.13
C THR A 362 -1.24 -20.40 9.87
N GLY A 363 -1.51 -19.82 8.71
CA GLY A 363 -0.99 -18.54 8.30
C GLY A 363 -0.60 -18.48 6.83
N PHE A 364 -0.02 -17.36 6.43
CA PHE A 364 0.38 -17.13 5.05
C PHE A 364 1.68 -16.33 4.96
N ALA A 365 2.36 -16.50 3.83
CA ALA A 365 3.33 -15.56 3.30
C ALA A 365 2.65 -14.70 2.23
N ALA A 366 2.99 -13.41 2.15
CA ALA A 366 2.44 -12.51 1.15
C ALA A 366 3.55 -11.77 0.40
N VAL A 367 3.32 -11.54 -0.90
CA VAL A 367 4.21 -10.76 -1.79
C VAL A 367 3.36 -9.74 -2.56
N ILE A 368 3.79 -8.48 -2.54
CA ILE A 368 3.21 -7.42 -3.35
C ILE A 368 3.73 -7.59 -4.77
N ARG A 369 2.86 -7.99 -5.70
CA ARG A 369 3.23 -8.30 -7.09
C ARG A 369 3.31 -7.03 -7.95
N ASP A 370 2.34 -6.14 -7.78
CA ASP A 370 2.26 -4.85 -8.48
C ASP A 370 2.01 -3.71 -7.49
N GLY A 371 2.54 -2.53 -7.79
CA GLY A 371 2.33 -1.32 -6.97
C GLY A 371 3.21 -1.24 -5.72
N ASP A 372 4.29 -2.02 -5.64
CA ASP A 372 5.23 -2.03 -4.51
C ASP A 372 5.76 -0.63 -4.17
N ALA A 373 6.14 0.18 -5.16
CA ALA A 373 6.68 1.52 -4.97
C ALA A 373 5.68 2.55 -4.40
N VAL A 374 4.38 2.27 -4.42
CA VAL A 374 3.33 3.12 -3.82
C VAL A 374 2.66 2.46 -2.62
N SER A 375 3.19 1.33 -2.17
CA SER A 375 2.58 0.50 -1.13
C SER A 375 3.09 0.80 0.28
N VAL A 376 2.24 0.54 1.25
CA VAL A 376 2.52 0.60 2.69
C VAL A 376 2.01 -0.68 3.31
N ILE A 377 2.89 -1.42 3.98
CA ILE A 377 2.48 -2.58 4.79
C ILE A 377 1.97 -2.05 6.12
N GLU A 378 0.74 -2.38 6.47
CA GLU A 378 0.13 -2.04 7.76
C GLU A 378 -0.03 -3.31 8.60
N ALA A 379 0.34 -3.24 9.88
CA ALA A 379 0.16 -4.32 10.84
C ALA A 379 -0.40 -3.80 12.16
N GLY A 380 -1.44 -4.45 12.66
CA GLY A 380 -2.09 -4.12 13.93
C GLY A 380 -2.22 -5.34 14.83
N LEU A 381 -2.18 -5.09 16.15
CA LEU A 381 -2.52 -6.09 17.16
C LEU A 381 -3.93 -5.83 17.69
N GLY A 382 -4.61 -6.90 18.08
CA GLY A 382 -5.90 -6.81 18.76
C GLY A 382 -5.79 -6.08 20.10
N GLY A 383 -6.86 -5.40 20.52
CA GLY A 383 -6.96 -4.79 21.85
C GLY A 383 -7.61 -3.41 21.99
N VAL A 384 -7.61 -2.60 20.92
CA VAL A 384 -8.13 -1.21 20.98
C VAL A 384 -9.39 -1.03 20.15
N SER A 385 -9.27 -1.32 18.86
CA SER A 385 -10.32 -1.10 17.87
C SER A 385 -11.02 -2.39 17.48
N THR A 386 -10.29 -3.51 17.51
CA THR A 386 -10.74 -4.88 17.21
C THR A 386 -9.97 -5.85 18.11
N GLY A 387 -10.49 -7.06 18.30
CA GLY A 387 -9.80 -8.15 18.98
C GLY A 387 -8.80 -8.90 18.10
N TYR A 388 -8.69 -8.56 16.81
CA TYR A 388 -7.96 -9.35 15.83
C TYR A 388 -6.58 -8.76 15.49
N ASN A 389 -5.60 -9.64 15.29
CA ASN A 389 -4.27 -9.29 14.81
C ASN A 389 -4.25 -9.41 13.28
N TYR A 390 -3.81 -8.37 12.59
CA TYR A 390 -3.89 -8.30 11.13
C TYR A 390 -2.62 -7.71 10.50
N VAL A 391 -2.39 -8.07 9.25
CA VAL A 391 -1.39 -7.45 8.39
C VAL A 391 -1.94 -7.36 6.97
N CYS A 392 -1.83 -6.19 6.34
CA CYS A 392 -2.38 -5.92 5.03
C CYS A 392 -1.55 -4.86 4.27
N THR A 393 -1.98 -4.57 3.03
CA THR A 393 -1.30 -3.60 2.17
C THR A 393 -2.24 -2.47 1.78
N GLN A 394 -1.79 -1.24 2.05
CA GLN A 394 -2.37 -0.02 1.52
C GLN A 394 -1.58 0.45 0.29
N PHE A 395 -2.27 0.88 -0.76
CA PHE A 395 -1.68 1.44 -1.97
C PHE A 395 -2.06 2.91 -2.12
N THR A 396 -1.03 3.76 -2.23
CA THR A 396 -1.21 5.21 -2.41
C THR A 396 -1.63 5.49 -3.86
N TYR A 397 -2.81 6.07 -4.04
CA TYR A 397 -3.31 6.50 -5.34
C TYR A 397 -2.76 7.88 -5.70
N ASN A 398 -2.82 8.83 -4.76
CA ASN A 398 -2.31 10.18 -4.99
C ASN A 398 -1.68 10.75 -3.72
N ASP A 399 -0.61 11.53 -3.90
CA ASP A 399 0.02 12.25 -2.81
C ASP A 399 -0.88 13.39 -2.35
N TYR A 400 -0.92 13.60 -1.03
CA TYR A 400 -1.83 14.55 -0.41
C TYR A 400 -1.10 15.51 0.55
N TYR A 401 -1.50 16.78 0.53
CA TYR A 401 -0.99 17.79 1.46
C TYR A 401 -2.07 18.75 1.98
N MET A 402 -2.14 18.91 3.32
CA MET A 402 -2.89 20.00 3.97
C MET A 402 -2.02 21.23 4.18
N LEU A 403 -2.38 22.33 3.53
CA LEU A 403 -1.92 23.66 3.94
C LEU A 403 -2.65 24.07 5.22
N VAL A 404 -1.98 23.94 6.36
CA VAL A 404 -2.45 24.53 7.63
C VAL A 404 -2.01 25.98 7.67
N ASN A 405 -2.95 26.92 7.58
CA ASN A 405 -2.68 28.33 7.85
C ASN A 405 -2.42 28.51 9.37
N PRO A 406 -1.50 29.38 9.82
CA PRO A 406 -1.25 29.66 11.25
C PRO A 406 -2.48 29.99 12.11
N MET A 407 -3.62 30.37 11.52
CA MET A 407 -4.89 30.55 12.24
C MET A 407 -5.77 29.29 12.33
N ASN A 408 -5.37 28.13 11.77
CA ASN A 408 -6.15 26.89 11.67
C ASN A 408 -7.51 26.99 10.94
N LEU A 409 -7.77 28.07 10.20
CA LEU A 409 -9.11 28.39 9.69
C LEU A 409 -9.44 27.86 8.29
N ILE A 410 -8.46 27.43 7.49
CA ILE A 410 -8.71 26.93 6.12
C ILE A 410 -7.78 25.76 5.84
N LYS A 411 -8.36 24.57 5.63
CA LYS A 411 -7.69 23.37 5.11
C LYS A 411 -7.95 23.33 3.61
N ASN A 412 -7.07 23.90 2.79
CA ASN A 412 -7.15 23.68 1.34
C ASN A 412 -6.29 22.46 1.00
N PRO A 413 -6.91 21.29 0.76
CA PRO A 413 -6.18 20.12 0.29
C PRO A 413 -5.48 20.42 -1.03
N ARG A 414 -4.21 20.04 -1.15
CA ARG A 414 -3.51 19.97 -2.43
C ARG A 414 -3.17 18.51 -2.71
N THR A 415 -3.61 18.03 -3.85
CA THR A 415 -3.27 16.72 -4.39
C THR A 415 -2.12 16.80 -5.37
N GLY A 416 -1.40 15.69 -5.50
CA GLY A 416 -0.47 15.48 -6.61
C GLY A 416 -1.22 15.57 -7.94
N LYS A 417 -0.52 16.06 -8.98
CA LYS A 417 -1.10 16.21 -10.33
C LYS A 417 -1.21 14.90 -11.10
N ASN A 418 -0.51 13.85 -10.64
CA ASN A 418 -0.35 12.59 -11.34
C ASN A 418 -0.67 11.45 -10.38
N PRO A 419 -1.92 10.98 -10.31
CA PRO A 419 -2.23 9.77 -9.55
C PRO A 419 -1.55 8.55 -10.17
N TYR A 420 -1.35 7.51 -9.37
CA TYR A 420 -0.80 6.24 -9.81
C TYR A 420 -1.76 5.54 -10.79
N GLN A 421 -1.22 5.04 -11.90
CA GLN A 421 -1.99 4.48 -13.03
C GLN A 421 -1.69 2.98 -13.25
N GLY A 422 -1.01 2.32 -12.31
CA GLY A 422 -0.69 0.88 -12.44
C GLY A 422 -1.65 -0.01 -11.66
N ALA A 423 -1.40 -1.31 -11.69
CA ALA A 423 -2.10 -2.26 -10.84
C ALA A 423 -1.57 -2.22 -9.40
N ALA A 424 -2.44 -2.49 -8.44
CA ALA A 424 -2.12 -2.79 -7.06
C ALA A 424 -2.47 -4.24 -6.79
N SER A 425 -1.51 -5.09 -6.44
CA SER A 425 -1.77 -6.53 -6.24
C SER A 425 -0.95 -7.18 -5.14
N VAL A 426 -1.57 -8.13 -4.44
CA VAL A 426 -0.94 -8.92 -3.37
C VAL A 426 -1.26 -10.39 -3.58
N LEU A 427 -0.22 -11.22 -3.62
CA LEU A 427 -0.29 -12.67 -3.61
C LEU A 427 -0.19 -13.18 -2.17
N TYR A 428 -1.13 -14.03 -1.76
CA TYR A 428 -1.16 -14.74 -0.49
C TYR A 428 -0.92 -16.23 -0.71
N MET A 429 0.10 -16.78 -0.05
CA MET A 429 0.55 -18.16 -0.19
C MET A 429 0.48 -18.88 1.16
N PHE A 430 -0.15 -20.05 1.18
CA PHE A 430 -0.24 -20.89 2.38
C PHE A 430 1.16 -21.30 2.86
N LEU A 431 1.35 -21.39 4.18
CA LEU A 431 2.59 -21.90 4.77
C LEU A 431 2.59 -23.43 4.76
N ASP A 432 3.74 -24.06 4.63
CA ASP A 432 3.86 -25.52 4.77
C ASP A 432 3.40 -25.95 6.18
N THR A 433 2.57 -26.99 6.26
CA THR A 433 2.07 -27.54 7.55
C THR A 433 3.19 -27.94 8.51
N THR A 434 4.37 -28.30 7.99
CA THR A 434 5.51 -28.72 8.81
C THR A 434 6.35 -27.54 9.29
N GLN A 435 6.12 -26.35 8.75
CA GLN A 435 6.92 -25.17 9.01
C GLN A 435 6.06 -23.90 9.01
N VAL A 436 5.15 -23.82 9.97
CA VAL A 436 4.32 -22.63 10.23
C VAL A 436 5.09 -21.68 11.17
N ASP A 437 6.18 -21.14 10.64
CA ASP A 437 7.02 -20.17 11.32
C ASP A 437 7.61 -19.13 10.36
N TYR A 438 8.40 -18.18 10.88
CA TYR A 438 9.03 -17.14 10.08
C TYR A 438 10.02 -17.70 9.05
N SER A 439 10.60 -18.87 9.29
CA SER A 439 11.46 -19.55 8.31
C SER A 439 10.62 -20.12 7.18
N GLY A 440 9.45 -20.69 7.47
CA GLY A 440 8.47 -21.12 6.47
C GLY A 440 7.96 -19.97 5.62
N ILE A 441 7.64 -18.82 6.23
CA ILE A 441 7.28 -17.59 5.50
C ILE A 441 8.41 -17.19 4.55
N ALA A 442 9.65 -17.07 5.07
CA ALA A 442 10.81 -16.67 4.27
C ALA A 442 11.11 -17.65 3.13
N GLN A 443 10.96 -18.96 3.36
CA GLN A 443 11.15 -19.98 2.33
C GLN A 443 10.09 -19.89 1.23
N ARG A 444 8.83 -19.64 1.57
CA ARG A 444 7.75 -19.48 0.59
C ARG A 444 8.01 -18.26 -0.30
N VAL A 445 8.41 -17.13 0.28
CA VAL A 445 8.80 -15.93 -0.46
C VAL A 445 10.02 -16.18 -1.35
N ARG A 446 11.06 -16.86 -0.83
CA ARG A 446 12.26 -17.16 -1.60
C ARG A 446 11.94 -18.04 -2.81
N ARG A 447 11.19 -19.13 -2.63
CA ARG A 447 10.77 -20.02 -3.72
C ARG A 447 10.00 -19.26 -4.79
N TYR A 448 9.05 -18.41 -4.40
CA TYR A 448 8.32 -17.57 -5.35
C TYR A 448 9.26 -16.69 -6.20
N PHE A 449 10.26 -16.05 -5.58
CA PHE A 449 11.22 -15.23 -6.33
C PHE A 449 12.21 -16.05 -7.17
N GLU A 450 12.59 -17.25 -6.74
CA GLU A 450 13.39 -18.19 -7.54
C GLU A 450 12.60 -18.63 -8.78
N ASP A 451 11.35 -19.07 -8.60
CA ASP A 451 10.49 -19.58 -9.67
C ASP A 451 10.11 -18.50 -10.69
N THR A 452 9.98 -17.24 -10.25
CA THR A 452 9.71 -16.08 -11.12
C THR A 452 10.96 -15.45 -11.72
N GLY A 453 12.16 -15.94 -11.37
CA GLY A 453 13.44 -15.41 -11.85
C GLY A 453 13.83 -14.05 -11.28
N MET A 454 13.13 -13.57 -10.24
CA MET A 454 13.51 -12.38 -9.49
C MET A 454 14.74 -12.60 -8.61
N LEU A 455 14.94 -13.85 -8.15
CA LEU A 455 16.17 -14.33 -7.54
C LEU A 455 16.83 -15.35 -8.47
N SER A 456 18.15 -15.31 -8.52
CA SER A 456 18.96 -16.30 -9.23
C SER A 456 19.98 -16.89 -8.27
N ASP A 457 20.31 -18.16 -8.47
CA ASP A 457 21.39 -18.80 -7.74
C ASP A 457 22.68 -18.01 -7.95
N MET A 458 23.21 -17.46 -6.87
CA MET A 458 24.56 -16.93 -6.89
C MET A 458 25.52 -18.11 -6.91
N THR A 459 26.45 -18.12 -7.88
CA THR A 459 27.66 -18.92 -7.72
C THR A 459 28.37 -18.38 -6.49
N ALA A 460 28.29 -19.10 -5.38
CA ALA A 460 28.97 -18.70 -4.16
C ALA A 460 30.47 -18.63 -4.46
N ASP A 461 31.03 -17.42 -4.57
CA ASP A 461 32.46 -17.26 -4.38
C ASP A 461 32.74 -17.87 -3.01
N THR A 462 33.61 -18.88 -2.96
CA THR A 462 33.90 -19.64 -1.74
C THR A 462 34.49 -18.78 -0.60
N VAL A 463 34.78 -17.50 -0.88
CA VAL A 463 35.34 -16.52 0.05
C VAL A 463 34.51 -15.23 -0.01
N ALA A 464 33.85 -14.89 1.11
CA ALA A 464 33.15 -13.61 1.24
C ALA A 464 34.15 -12.45 1.16
N PRO A 465 33.94 -11.45 0.27
CA PRO A 465 34.84 -10.31 0.15
C PRO A 465 34.79 -9.41 1.39
N LEU A 466 35.94 -8.86 1.76
CA LEU A 466 36.02 -7.76 2.73
C LEU A 466 35.63 -6.45 2.03
N SER A 467 34.49 -5.88 2.40
CA SER A 467 34.05 -4.57 1.92
C SER A 467 34.58 -3.45 2.82
N LEU A 468 35.31 -2.50 2.22
CA LEU A 468 35.95 -1.37 2.89
C LEU A 468 35.42 -0.03 2.36
N ASP A 469 34.84 0.76 3.25
CA ASP A 469 34.50 2.16 2.98
C ASP A 469 35.68 3.04 3.38
N ILE A 470 36.34 3.67 2.40
CA ILE A 470 37.47 4.57 2.62
C ILE A 470 37.02 6.00 2.39
N VAL A 471 37.10 6.82 3.43
CA VAL A 471 36.74 8.25 3.36
C VAL A 471 37.97 9.05 2.93
N GLY A 472 37.88 9.63 1.74
CA GLY A 472 38.92 10.43 1.11
C GLY A 472 39.07 11.81 1.74
N ALA A 473 38.22 12.76 1.34
CA ALA A 473 38.27 14.13 1.85
C ALA A 473 36.97 14.53 2.56
N VAL A 474 37.07 15.31 3.63
CA VAL A 474 35.91 15.84 4.37
C VAL A 474 35.90 17.38 4.39
N PRO A 475 34.73 18.01 4.38
CA PRO A 475 34.63 19.45 4.52
C PRO A 475 34.97 19.89 5.94
N VAL A 476 35.77 20.94 6.06
CA VAL A 476 36.05 21.62 7.33
C VAL A 476 35.83 23.11 7.18
N THR A 477 35.41 23.78 8.26
CA THR A 477 35.30 25.23 8.28
C THR A 477 36.60 25.82 8.79
N LYS A 478 37.28 26.61 7.96
CA LYS A 478 38.49 27.36 8.35
C LYS A 478 38.16 28.85 8.46
N LYS A 479 38.96 29.56 9.25
CA LYS A 479 38.90 31.03 9.36
C LYS A 479 40.19 31.62 8.79
N PHE A 480 40.05 32.63 7.95
CA PHE A 480 41.17 33.45 7.49
C PHE A 480 40.80 34.91 7.70
N MET A 481 41.59 35.62 8.52
CA MET A 481 41.34 37.01 8.91
C MET A 481 39.88 37.28 9.38
N GLY A 482 39.33 36.39 10.21
CA GLY A 482 37.96 36.52 10.73
C GLY A 482 36.86 36.07 9.76
N ILE A 483 37.16 35.85 8.47
CA ILE A 483 36.21 35.35 7.48
C ILE A 483 36.23 33.82 7.48
N THR A 484 35.08 33.21 7.72
CA THR A 484 34.89 31.76 7.63
C THR A 484 34.75 31.31 6.18
N TYR A 485 35.50 30.29 5.78
CA TYR A 485 35.37 29.65 4.47
C TYR A 485 35.41 28.11 4.61
N LYS A 486 34.83 27.41 3.62
CA LYS A 486 34.85 25.94 3.56
C LYS A 486 36.14 25.46 2.88
N SER A 487 36.94 24.67 3.60
CA SER A 487 38.08 23.90 3.09
C SER A 487 37.72 22.42 3.02
N TYR A 488 38.53 21.62 2.34
CA TYR A 488 38.41 20.16 2.33
C TYR A 488 39.75 19.56 2.72
N GLU A 489 39.77 18.84 3.84
CA GLU A 489 40.98 18.15 4.32
C GLU A 489 40.97 16.70 3.87
N ALA A 490 42.17 16.19 3.58
CA ALA A 490 42.37 14.76 3.36
C ALA A 490 42.24 14.01 4.69
N LEU A 491 41.44 12.95 4.72
CA LEU A 491 41.46 11.93 5.75
C LEU A 491 42.32 10.75 5.29
N THR A 492 41.99 10.19 4.12
CA THR A 492 42.75 9.09 3.52
C THR A 492 43.09 9.44 2.06
N SER A 493 44.37 9.65 1.77
CA SER A 493 44.86 9.91 0.42
C SER A 493 44.78 8.67 -0.49
N PHE A 494 44.93 8.87 -1.80
CA PHE A 494 44.99 7.75 -2.75
C PHE A 494 46.21 6.85 -2.50
N ARG A 495 47.33 7.43 -2.03
CA ARG A 495 48.53 6.67 -1.67
C ARG A 495 48.32 5.85 -0.39
N GLU A 496 47.72 6.43 0.65
CA GLU A 496 47.41 5.67 1.88
C GLU A 496 46.38 4.57 1.60
N THR A 497 45.42 4.82 0.71
CA THR A 497 44.49 3.80 0.23
C THR A 497 45.24 2.65 -0.44
N GLU A 498 46.21 2.97 -1.31
CA GLU A 498 47.09 1.98 -1.95
C GLU A 498 47.91 1.17 -0.91
N GLU A 499 48.42 1.83 0.13
CA GLU A 499 49.16 1.18 1.22
C GLU A 499 48.27 0.23 2.03
N ILE A 500 47.02 0.64 2.31
CA ILE A 500 46.03 -0.18 3.03
C ILE A 500 45.73 -1.46 2.26
N ILE A 501 45.39 -1.36 0.97
CA ILE A 501 45.01 -2.54 0.17
C ILE A 501 46.20 -3.49 -0.02
N ASN A 502 47.42 -2.97 -0.21
CA ASN A 502 48.62 -3.80 -0.29
C ASN A 502 48.88 -4.53 1.01
N LYS A 503 48.75 -3.85 2.15
CA LYS A 503 48.98 -4.45 3.46
C LYS A 503 47.97 -5.54 3.77
N LEU A 504 46.69 -5.32 3.44
CA LEU A 504 45.64 -6.33 3.60
C LEU A 504 45.89 -7.55 2.72
N HIS A 505 46.28 -7.34 1.47
CA HIS A 505 46.66 -8.44 0.57
C HIS A 505 47.87 -9.22 1.10
N GLN A 506 48.91 -8.54 1.60
CA GLN A 506 50.06 -9.19 2.25
C GLN A 506 49.69 -9.98 3.53
N MET A 507 48.60 -9.61 4.19
CA MET A 507 48.06 -10.33 5.34
C MET A 507 47.16 -11.53 4.93
N GLY A 508 47.02 -11.81 3.63
CA GLY A 508 46.23 -12.92 3.10
C GLY A 508 44.76 -12.59 2.87
N VAL A 509 44.39 -11.31 2.79
CA VAL A 509 43.03 -10.90 2.40
C VAL A 509 42.97 -10.76 0.88
N ASP A 510 42.56 -11.83 0.20
CA ASP A 510 42.61 -11.92 -1.27
C ASP A 510 41.38 -11.33 -1.97
N SER A 511 40.23 -11.27 -1.30
CA SER A 511 38.97 -10.75 -1.85
C SER A 511 38.57 -9.47 -1.14
N ILE A 512 38.75 -8.32 -1.79
CA ILE A 512 38.50 -6.99 -1.22
C ILE A 512 37.64 -6.17 -2.20
N ASN A 513 36.59 -5.54 -1.66
CA ASN A 513 35.82 -4.50 -2.33
C ASN A 513 36.12 -3.17 -1.63
N VAL A 514 36.59 -2.17 -2.35
CA VAL A 514 36.87 -0.84 -1.81
C VAL A 514 35.90 0.16 -2.38
N ARG A 515 35.09 0.80 -1.54
CA ARG A 515 34.29 1.96 -1.90
C ARG A 515 35.00 3.23 -1.44
N LEU A 516 35.36 4.08 -2.40
CA LEU A 516 36.14 5.29 -2.14
C LEU A 516 35.22 6.52 -2.07
N LEU A 517 34.89 6.94 -0.85
CA LEU A 517 33.99 8.06 -0.56
C LEU A 517 34.71 9.40 -0.64
N GLY A 518 34.08 10.41 -1.25
CA GLY A 518 34.62 11.77 -1.26
C GLY A 518 35.94 11.95 -2.03
N TRP A 519 36.17 11.11 -3.05
CA TRP A 519 37.38 11.12 -3.89
C TRP A 519 37.46 12.33 -4.84
N THR A 520 36.32 12.98 -5.10
CA THR A 520 36.22 14.13 -6.02
C THR A 520 36.40 15.47 -5.31
N LYS A 521 36.51 16.54 -6.10
CA LYS A 521 36.48 17.92 -5.61
C LYS A 521 35.11 18.22 -4.95
N GLY A 522 35.11 18.39 -3.62
CA GLY A 522 33.90 18.54 -2.81
C GLY A 522 33.83 17.55 -1.65
N GLY A 523 34.72 16.55 -1.64
CA GLY A 523 34.82 15.60 -0.53
C GLY A 523 33.55 14.78 -0.33
N PHE A 524 33.38 14.26 0.88
CA PHE A 524 32.29 13.39 1.29
C PHE A 524 30.90 13.99 1.06
N LEU A 525 30.75 15.31 1.23
CA LEU A 525 29.50 16.02 0.94
C LEU A 525 29.44 16.42 -0.52
N GLN A 526 29.13 15.45 -1.37
CA GLN A 526 29.10 15.64 -2.82
C GLN A 526 28.15 16.79 -3.20
N ARG A 527 28.72 17.82 -3.81
CA ARG A 527 27.97 18.89 -4.47
C ARG A 527 27.52 18.42 -5.85
N TYR A 528 26.54 19.09 -6.46
CA TYR A 528 26.17 18.84 -7.85
C TYR A 528 27.45 18.90 -8.73
N PRO A 529 27.92 17.77 -9.26
CA PRO A 529 29.25 17.67 -9.83
C PRO A 529 29.20 18.23 -11.25
N THR A 530 29.78 19.42 -11.43
CA THR A 530 30.02 19.97 -12.77
C THR A 530 31.21 19.29 -13.46
N ASN A 531 32.10 18.64 -12.68
CA ASN A 531 33.29 17.91 -13.15
C ASN A 531 33.76 16.85 -12.13
N PHE A 532 33.91 15.60 -12.56
CA PHE A 532 34.41 14.47 -11.75
C PHE A 532 35.95 14.39 -11.77
N LYS A 533 36.60 15.32 -11.09
CA LYS A 533 38.07 15.36 -11.01
C LYS A 533 38.57 14.81 -9.67
N PRO A 534 39.57 13.91 -9.66
CA PRO A 534 40.23 13.48 -8.44
C PRO A 534 40.73 14.67 -7.63
N ASN A 535 40.47 14.65 -6.32
CA ASN A 535 40.84 15.75 -5.44
C ASN A 535 42.37 15.89 -5.35
N LYS A 536 42.89 17.10 -5.57
CA LYS A 536 44.33 17.39 -5.51
C LYS A 536 44.90 17.12 -4.12
N ASN A 537 44.13 17.35 -3.06
CA ASN A 537 44.55 17.13 -1.68
C ASN A 537 44.73 15.63 -1.37
N LEU A 538 44.18 14.73 -2.19
CA LEU A 538 44.34 13.28 -2.05
C LEU A 538 45.47 12.70 -2.93
N GLY A 539 46.21 13.55 -3.66
CA GLY A 539 47.23 13.13 -4.64
C GLY A 539 46.83 13.36 -6.11
N GLY A 540 45.58 13.78 -6.35
CA GLY A 540 45.10 14.14 -7.68
C GLY A 540 45.08 12.98 -8.69
N LYS A 541 45.08 13.31 -9.98
CA LYS A 541 44.89 12.33 -11.07
C LYS A 541 46.00 11.27 -11.12
N LYS A 542 47.24 11.66 -10.85
CA LYS A 542 48.41 10.76 -10.92
C LYS A 542 48.28 9.63 -9.91
N ASP A 543 48.04 9.96 -8.65
CA ASP A 543 47.99 8.97 -7.57
C ASP A 543 46.70 8.14 -7.63
N PHE A 544 45.59 8.74 -8.08
CA PHE A 544 44.35 7.99 -8.35
C PHE A 544 44.53 6.93 -9.45
N GLN A 545 45.20 7.28 -10.56
CA GLN A 545 45.51 6.32 -11.62
C GLN A 545 46.45 5.22 -11.14
N LYS A 546 47.38 5.53 -10.24
CA LYS A 546 48.25 4.54 -9.61
C LYS A 546 47.44 3.57 -8.75
N LEU A 547 46.56 4.09 -7.90
CA LEU A 547 45.65 3.28 -7.08
C LEU A 547 44.79 2.33 -7.92
N ILE A 548 44.20 2.80 -9.02
CA ILE A 548 43.41 1.95 -9.95
C ILE A 548 44.28 0.81 -10.51
N LYS A 549 45.50 1.11 -10.95
CA LYS A 549 46.43 0.09 -11.46
C LYS A 549 46.77 -0.95 -10.39
N THR A 550 47.03 -0.52 -9.17
CA THR A 550 47.33 -1.42 -8.05
C THR A 550 46.12 -2.29 -7.71
N ALA A 551 44.92 -1.71 -7.61
CA ALA A 551 43.69 -2.46 -7.36
C ALA A 551 43.46 -3.53 -8.44
N ASN A 552 43.59 -3.18 -9.72
CA ASN A 552 43.45 -4.13 -10.83
C ASN A 552 44.53 -5.23 -10.78
N HIS A 553 45.77 -4.89 -10.42
CA HIS A 553 46.86 -5.88 -10.33
C HIS A 553 46.62 -6.89 -9.20
N LEU A 554 46.05 -6.43 -8.08
CA LEU A 554 45.71 -7.25 -6.93
C LEU A 554 44.32 -7.93 -7.04
N ASN A 555 43.62 -7.77 -8.17
CA ASN A 555 42.25 -8.24 -8.36
C ASN A 555 41.26 -7.73 -7.29
N ILE A 556 41.45 -6.48 -6.86
CA ILE A 556 40.60 -5.78 -5.89
C ILE A 556 39.58 -4.93 -6.64
N ASN A 557 38.31 -5.06 -6.28
CA ASN A 557 37.25 -4.23 -6.87
C ASN A 557 37.28 -2.84 -6.24
N LEU A 558 37.62 -1.81 -7.02
CA LEU A 558 37.62 -0.42 -6.57
C LEU A 558 36.42 0.33 -7.15
N TYR A 559 35.56 0.86 -6.28
CA TYR A 559 34.35 1.61 -6.60
C TYR A 559 34.48 3.07 -6.14
N PRO A 560 34.87 4.01 -7.02
CA PRO A 560 34.83 5.44 -6.71
C PRO A 560 33.39 5.90 -6.51
N ASP A 561 33.03 6.28 -5.28
CA ASP A 561 31.65 6.58 -4.93
C ASP A 561 31.17 7.89 -5.57
N ILE A 562 29.96 7.85 -6.12
CA ILE A 562 29.23 9.01 -6.60
C ILE A 562 27.76 8.85 -6.20
N SER A 563 27.25 9.79 -5.42
CA SER A 563 25.82 9.91 -5.13
C SER A 563 25.09 10.46 -6.35
N MET A 564 24.16 9.68 -6.93
CA MET A 564 23.29 10.12 -8.02
C MET A 564 21.98 10.74 -7.53
N THR A 565 21.59 10.44 -6.30
CA THR A 565 20.29 10.84 -5.76
C THR A 565 20.40 12.03 -4.83
N LYS A 566 21.44 12.08 -3.97
CA LYS A 566 21.62 13.14 -2.96
C LYS A 566 22.65 14.16 -3.42
N ILE A 567 22.27 15.44 -3.42
CA ILE A 567 23.14 16.57 -3.76
C ILE A 567 23.19 17.61 -2.64
N HIS A 568 24.39 17.91 -2.15
CA HIS A 568 24.61 18.98 -1.17
C HIS A 568 24.85 20.30 -1.88
N THR A 569 23.77 21.05 -2.13
CA THR A 569 23.83 22.31 -2.88
C THR A 569 23.01 23.43 -2.23
N ASN A 570 23.05 24.64 -2.80
CA ASN A 570 22.19 25.74 -2.37
C ASN A 570 20.80 25.65 -3.01
N ILE A 571 19.84 26.36 -2.43
CA ILE A 571 18.45 26.35 -2.91
C ILE A 571 18.32 26.78 -4.38
N VAL A 572 19.15 27.74 -4.84
CA VAL A 572 19.14 28.22 -6.23
C VAL A 572 19.46 27.09 -7.20
N THR A 573 20.47 26.28 -6.90
CA THR A 573 20.83 25.12 -7.72
C THR A 573 19.77 24.03 -7.62
N ALA A 574 19.19 23.84 -6.43
CA ALA A 574 18.10 22.89 -6.22
C ALA A 574 16.83 23.28 -6.99
N LEU A 575 16.53 24.57 -7.20
CA LEU A 575 15.39 25.01 -8.02
C LEU A 575 15.42 24.46 -9.45
N PHE A 576 16.61 24.32 -10.04
CA PHE A 576 16.75 23.82 -11.42
C PHE A 576 16.93 22.30 -11.53
N ASN A 577 17.39 21.65 -10.46
CA ASN A 577 17.85 20.25 -10.52
C ASN A 577 17.13 19.32 -9.53
N GLY A 578 16.60 19.86 -8.43
CA GLY A 578 16.08 19.10 -7.31
C GLY A 578 14.60 18.75 -7.43
N ILE A 579 14.18 17.67 -6.77
CA ILE A 579 12.77 17.29 -6.61
C ILE A 579 12.03 18.38 -5.84
N PHE A 580 10.79 18.68 -6.27
CA PHE A 580 9.94 19.66 -5.61
C PHE A 580 8.93 18.94 -4.72
N ASP A 581 8.62 19.56 -3.58
CA ASP A 581 7.50 19.15 -2.76
C ASP A 581 6.15 19.57 -3.41
N LEU A 582 5.04 19.17 -2.79
CA LEU A 582 3.69 19.57 -3.21
C LEU A 582 3.42 21.08 -3.05
N LYS A 583 4.31 21.84 -2.38
CA LYS A 583 4.25 23.31 -2.33
C LYS A 583 4.89 23.96 -3.56
N GLY A 584 5.56 23.18 -4.41
CA GLY A 584 6.22 23.65 -5.62
C GLY A 584 7.63 24.18 -5.36
N SER A 585 8.29 23.75 -4.28
CA SER A 585 9.63 24.20 -3.91
C SER A 585 10.58 23.03 -3.62
N PRO A 586 11.89 23.14 -3.89
CA PRO A 586 12.84 22.13 -3.45
C PRO A 586 12.89 22.07 -1.92
N LYS A 587 12.69 20.89 -1.36
CA LYS A 587 12.81 20.67 0.08
C LYS A 587 14.20 20.12 0.42
N ALA A 588 14.89 20.78 1.34
CA ALA A 588 16.11 20.26 1.93
C ALA A 588 15.75 19.15 2.92
N ILE A 589 16.46 18.03 2.83
CA ILE A 589 16.29 16.85 3.69
C ILE A 589 17.46 16.80 4.66
N TYR A 590 17.16 16.54 5.92
CA TYR A 590 18.13 16.54 7.01
C TYR A 590 18.23 15.16 7.63
N ARG A 591 19.42 14.82 8.10
CA ARG A 591 19.60 13.69 9.01
C ARG A 591 19.02 14.08 10.36
N TYR A 592 18.36 13.14 11.03
CA TYR A 592 17.86 13.34 12.39
C TYR A 592 18.73 12.57 13.38
N ASN A 593 18.93 13.17 14.55
CA ASN A 593 19.59 12.51 15.66
C ASN A 593 18.56 11.64 16.39
N HIS A 594 18.83 10.33 16.52
CA HIS A 594 17.89 9.39 17.14
C HIS A 594 17.58 9.70 18.61
N VAL A 595 18.50 10.38 19.32
CA VAL A 595 18.33 10.74 20.74
C VAL A 595 17.53 12.03 20.89
N THR A 596 17.90 13.09 20.16
CA THR A 596 17.24 14.39 20.31
C THR A 596 16.00 14.54 19.45
N GLN A 597 15.79 13.63 18.49
CA GLN A 597 14.72 13.68 17.49
C GLN A 597 14.74 14.95 16.62
N GLY A 598 15.77 15.78 16.74
CA GLY A 598 15.98 16.99 15.96
C GLY A 598 16.90 16.76 14.78
N ALA A 599 16.90 17.71 13.85
CA ALA A 599 17.87 17.74 12.76
C ALA A 599 19.30 17.76 13.33
N ASP A 600 20.14 16.87 12.82
CA ASP A 600 21.54 16.77 13.21
C ASP A 600 22.31 17.97 12.67
N GLY A 601 22.57 18.94 13.55
CA GLY A 601 23.29 20.18 13.20
C GLY A 601 24.71 19.96 12.68
N ASN A 602 25.29 18.76 12.85
CA ASN A 602 26.61 18.42 12.31
C ASN A 602 26.55 17.97 10.85
N TYR A 603 25.38 17.59 10.34
CA TYR A 603 25.18 17.15 8.96
C TYR A 603 24.34 18.18 8.19
N PRO A 604 24.92 18.85 7.18
CA PRO A 604 24.14 19.78 6.38
C PRO A 604 23.11 19.01 5.55
N GLY A 605 21.95 19.63 5.36
CA GLY A 605 20.91 19.05 4.52
C GLY A 605 21.36 18.80 3.07
N TYR A 606 20.63 17.93 2.40
CA TYR A 606 20.78 17.62 0.98
C TYR A 606 19.46 17.83 0.24
N TYR A 607 19.52 17.88 -1.08
CA TYR A 607 18.34 17.83 -1.95
C TYR A 607 18.38 16.52 -2.75
N LEU A 608 17.22 16.01 -3.13
CA LEU A 608 17.13 14.89 -4.06
C LEU A 608 17.20 15.40 -5.51
N LEU A 609 18.03 14.77 -6.35
CA LEU A 609 18.15 15.07 -7.77
C LEU A 609 16.98 14.46 -8.54
N ARG A 610 16.34 15.24 -9.42
CA ARG A 610 15.25 14.73 -10.27
C ARG A 610 15.74 13.57 -11.15
N PRO A 611 14.99 12.46 -11.25
CA PRO A 611 15.35 11.32 -12.11
C PRO A 611 15.64 11.70 -13.57
N ILE A 612 14.90 12.66 -14.13
CA ILE A 612 15.12 13.17 -15.51
C ILE A 612 16.52 13.78 -15.73
N LYS A 613 17.27 14.08 -14.66
CA LYS A 613 18.63 14.61 -14.72
C LYS A 613 19.72 13.52 -14.58
N TRP A 614 19.36 12.27 -14.32
CA TRP A 614 20.33 11.21 -14.04
C TRP A 614 21.14 10.82 -15.28
N SER A 615 20.53 10.79 -16.47
CA SER A 615 21.23 10.49 -17.72
C SER A 615 22.29 11.56 -18.06
N ASP A 616 21.92 12.84 -17.96
CA ASP A 616 22.83 13.97 -18.12
C ASP A 616 23.98 13.91 -17.10
N PHE A 617 23.67 13.56 -15.86
CA PHE A 617 24.64 13.42 -14.79
C PHE A 617 25.64 12.29 -15.07
N LEU A 618 25.14 11.10 -15.44
CA LEU A 618 25.96 9.93 -15.76
C LEU A 618 26.82 10.15 -17.01
N GLY A 619 26.26 10.73 -18.07
CA GLY A 619 27.02 11.04 -19.28
C GLY A 619 28.16 12.03 -19.04
N ASN A 620 28.01 12.94 -18.08
CA ASN A 620 29.08 13.84 -17.64
C ASN A 620 30.12 13.16 -16.76
N ALA A 621 29.73 12.12 -16.00
CA ALA A 621 30.64 11.31 -15.19
C ALA A 621 31.54 10.43 -16.06
N THR A 622 30.94 9.63 -16.93
CA THR A 622 31.64 8.62 -17.73
C THR A 622 32.58 9.21 -18.79
N LYS A 623 32.29 10.40 -19.34
CA LYS A 623 33.16 11.06 -20.31
C LYS A 623 34.43 11.70 -19.72
N LYS A 624 34.49 11.89 -18.39
CA LYS A 624 35.51 12.71 -17.74
C LYS A 624 36.41 11.96 -16.75
N ILE A 625 35.98 10.77 -16.33
CA ILE A 625 36.77 9.79 -15.57
C ILE A 625 37.57 8.98 -16.58
#